data_AF-A0A165WV00-F1
#
_entry.id   AF-A0A165WV00-F1
#
_cell.length_a   1.000
_cell.length_b   1.000
_cell.length_c   1.000
_cell.angle_alpha   90.00
_cell.angle_beta   90.00
_cell.angle_gamma   90.00
#
_symmetry.space_group_name_H-M   'P 1'
#
loop_
_entity.id
_entity.type
_entity.pdbx_description
1 polymer ?
#
loop_
_entity_poly.entity_id
_entity_poly.type
_entity_poly.pdbx_seq_one_letter_code
_entity_poly.pdbx_strand_id
1 'polypeptide(L)'
;MALHVWVFYFDYSDLSIVELYRPPAWGLHGEATLPAVGSLFVDHGTNGGKAFSSYLRANQDVDVGFFKVFMSTVPIDLSHVEQRSPFETKCPRGIHLKKVTPLGAFWDAITIPVVQRRPDPTHVLAESA
;
A
#
# COMPACT_ATOMS: atom_id res chain seq x y z
N MET A 1 -19.31 5.32 9.77
CA MET A 1 -19.47 3.96 9.23
C MET A 1 -18.12 3.29 9.26
N ALA A 2 -18.04 1.97 9.46
CA ALA A 2 -16.77 1.26 9.40
C ALA A 2 -16.31 1.07 7.94
N LEU A 3 -15.00 1.06 7.70
CA LEU A 3 -14.40 1.01 6.37
C LEU A 3 -13.45 -0.18 6.23
N HIS A 4 -13.49 -0.81 5.06
CA HIS A 4 -12.48 -1.76 4.60
C HIS A 4 -11.33 -0.97 3.97
N VAL A 5 -10.11 -1.18 4.47
CA VAL A 5 -8.94 -0.43 4.03
C VAL A 5 -7.93 -1.34 3.36
N TRP A 6 -7.38 -0.91 2.23
CA TRP A 6 -6.21 -1.50 1.58
C TRP A 6 -5.13 -0.44 1.44
N VAL A 7 -3.87 -0.81 1.64
CA VAL A 7 -2.73 0.11 1.45
C VAL A 7 -1.71 -0.52 0.54
N PHE A 8 -1.34 0.22 -0.50
CA PHE A 8 -0.31 -0.15 -1.46
C PHE A 8 0.78 0.92 -1.48
N TYR A 9 2.02 0.52 -1.79
CA TYR A 9 3.10 1.42 -2.15
C TYR A 9 3.40 1.27 -3.64
N PHE A 10 3.46 2.39 -4.34
CA PHE A 10 3.83 2.49 -5.74
C PHE A 10 5.23 3.04 -5.84
N ASP A 11 6.16 2.26 -6.37
CA ASP A 11 7.56 2.63 -6.55
C ASP A 11 7.78 3.15 -7.97
N TYR A 12 8.24 4.40 -8.15
CA TYR A 12 8.50 4.94 -9.50
C TYR A 12 9.82 4.44 -10.10
N SER A 13 10.76 3.98 -9.28
CA SER A 13 12.06 3.49 -9.74
C SER A 13 11.95 2.15 -10.47
N ASP A 14 11.03 1.26 -10.05
CA ASP A 14 10.86 -0.05 -10.69
C ASP A 14 9.42 -0.40 -11.10
N LEU A 15 8.48 0.53 -10.93
CA LEU A 15 7.06 0.40 -11.25
C LEU A 15 6.35 -0.74 -10.51
N SER A 16 6.92 -1.22 -9.41
CA SER A 16 6.27 -2.20 -8.55
C SER A 16 5.16 -1.55 -7.72
N ILE A 17 4.15 -2.36 -7.43
CA ILE A 17 3.05 -2.04 -6.55
C ILE A 17 3.07 -3.09 -5.45
N VAL A 18 3.44 -2.69 -4.24
CA VAL A 18 3.58 -3.58 -3.08
C VAL A 18 2.36 -3.42 -2.18
N GLU A 19 1.67 -4.53 -1.88
CA GLU A 19 0.63 -4.56 -0.87
C GLU A 19 1.26 -4.47 0.54
N LEU A 20 1.02 -3.34 1.22
CA LEU A 20 1.50 -3.09 2.58
C LEU A 20 0.50 -3.47 3.64
N TYR A 21 -0.80 -3.33 3.34
CA TYR A 21 -1.87 -3.68 4.25
C TYR A 21 -3.02 -4.28 3.47
N ARG A 22 -3.50 -5.41 3.99
CA ARG A 22 -4.75 -6.03 3.56
C ARG A 22 -5.68 -6.23 4.77
N PRO A 23 -7.00 -6.17 4.58
CA PRO A 23 -7.93 -6.54 5.63
C PRO A 23 -7.70 -7.99 6.12
N PRO A 24 -7.79 -8.29 7.42
CA PRO A 24 -7.66 -9.64 7.97
C PRO A 24 -8.67 -10.64 7.39
N ALA A 25 -9.86 -10.17 7.04
CA ALA A 25 -10.89 -10.92 6.34
C ALA A 25 -11.41 -10.11 5.15
N TRP A 26 -11.41 -10.71 3.96
CA TRP A 26 -11.91 -10.12 2.72
C TRP A 26 -12.89 -11.10 2.04
N GLY A 27 -13.87 -10.57 1.29
CA GLY A 27 -14.99 -11.35 0.72
C GLY A 27 -16.34 -10.99 1.34
N LEU A 28 -17.40 -11.75 1.02
CA LEU A 28 -18.79 -11.43 1.36
C LEU A 28 -19.06 -11.21 2.86
N HIS A 29 -18.16 -11.70 3.73
CA HIS A 29 -18.24 -11.61 5.20
C HIS A 29 -16.98 -10.98 5.82
N GLY A 30 -16.18 -10.24 5.04
CA GLY A 30 -15.02 -9.54 5.58
C GLY A 30 -15.44 -8.51 6.61
N GLU A 31 -14.72 -8.40 7.73
CA GLU A 31 -14.95 -7.36 8.74
C GLU A 31 -14.20 -6.08 8.37
N ALA A 32 -14.80 -4.94 8.67
CA ALA A 32 -14.21 -3.63 8.42
C ALA A 32 -13.09 -3.35 9.42
N THR A 33 -11.97 -2.83 8.94
CA THR A 33 -10.73 -2.66 9.71
C THR A 33 -10.57 -1.28 10.32
N LEU A 34 -11.30 -0.29 9.81
CA LEU A 34 -11.33 1.06 10.37
C LEU A 34 -12.73 1.33 10.94
N PRO A 35 -12.90 1.45 12.26
CA PRO A 35 -14.19 1.78 12.86
C PRO A 35 -14.63 3.21 12.50
N ALA A 36 -15.91 3.51 12.72
CA ALA A 36 -16.48 4.83 12.42
C ALA A 36 -15.77 5.99 13.14
N VAL A 37 -15.19 5.72 14.31
CA VAL A 37 -14.32 6.62 15.06
C VAL A 37 -13.14 5.78 15.54
N GLY A 38 -11.94 6.10 15.04
CA GLY A 38 -10.72 5.41 15.41
C GLY A 38 -9.61 5.61 14.40
N SER A 39 -8.49 4.92 14.64
CA SER A 39 -7.29 4.97 13.81
C SER A 39 -6.91 3.56 13.39
N LEU A 40 -6.46 3.42 12.14
CA LEU A 40 -5.84 2.19 11.65
C LEU A 40 -4.32 2.39 11.67
N PHE A 41 -3.63 1.56 12.44
CA PHE A 41 -2.18 1.49 12.38
C PHE A 41 -1.77 0.51 11.28
N VAL A 42 -0.97 1.01 10.34
CA VAL A 42 -0.32 0.20 9.31
C VAL A 42 1.08 -0.08 9.81
N ASP A 43 1.17 -0.99 10.77
CA ASP A 43 2.40 -1.41 11.41
C ASP A 43 2.71 -2.88 11.14
N HIS A 44 3.94 -3.25 11.45
CA HIS A 44 4.46 -4.57 11.17
C HIS A 44 4.04 -5.54 12.28
N GLY A 45 3.22 -6.55 11.94
CA GLY A 45 3.18 -7.82 12.66
C GLY A 45 1.88 -8.24 13.35
N THR A 46 0.93 -7.35 13.65
CA THR A 46 -0.25 -7.73 14.47
C THR A 46 -1.59 -7.53 13.78
N ASN A 47 -1.71 -6.63 12.80
CA ASN A 47 -3.00 -6.28 12.19
C ASN A 47 -3.10 -6.48 10.67
N GLY A 48 -2.23 -7.32 10.08
CA GLY A 48 -2.23 -7.59 8.62
C GLY A 48 -1.34 -6.66 7.79
N GLY A 49 -0.56 -5.79 8.45
CA GLY A 49 0.49 -5.00 7.80
C GLY A 49 1.75 -5.82 7.55
N LYS A 50 2.28 -5.74 6.31
CA LYS A 50 3.60 -6.30 5.97
C LYS A 50 4.71 -5.38 6.44
N ALA A 51 5.82 -5.99 6.84
CA ALA A 51 7.11 -5.30 6.91
C ALA A 51 7.38 -4.54 5.63
N PHE A 52 7.81 -3.29 5.73
CA PHE A 52 8.57 -2.70 4.64
C PHE A 52 9.69 -1.86 5.21
N SER A 53 10.86 -1.98 4.58
CA SER A 53 11.98 -1.09 4.78
C SER A 53 12.19 -0.31 3.48
N SER A 54 12.30 1.00 3.61
CA SER A 54 12.64 1.87 2.50
C SER A 54 14.16 1.90 2.35
N TYR A 55 14.68 1.64 1.16
CA TYR A 55 16.11 1.71 0.87
C TYR A 55 16.33 2.47 -0.43
N LEU A 56 17.38 3.29 -0.47
CA LEU A 56 17.86 3.86 -1.74
C LEU A 56 18.64 2.78 -2.48
N ARG A 57 18.30 2.53 -3.75
CA ARG A 57 19.07 1.60 -4.57
C ARG A 57 20.48 2.15 -4.79
N ALA A 58 21.43 1.25 -5.04
CA ALA A 58 22.79 1.64 -5.37
C ALA A 58 22.78 2.62 -6.56
N ASN A 59 23.57 3.70 -6.46
CA ASN A 59 23.66 4.76 -7.47
C ASN A 59 22.40 5.64 -7.65
N GLN A 60 21.46 5.64 -6.70
CA GLN A 60 20.36 6.63 -6.65
C GLN A 60 20.55 7.61 -5.50
N ASP A 61 20.41 8.92 -5.79
CA ASP A 61 20.41 9.99 -4.79
C ASP A 61 19.00 10.38 -4.33
N VAL A 62 17.98 10.01 -5.12
CA VAL A 62 16.57 10.24 -4.84
C VAL A 62 15.79 9.00 -5.24
N ASP A 63 14.84 8.60 -4.41
CA ASP A 63 13.79 7.63 -4.75
C ASP A 63 12.42 8.26 -4.48
N VAL A 64 11.48 7.97 -5.37
CA VAL A 64 10.14 8.56 -5.33
C VAL A 64 9.13 7.44 -5.41
N GLY A 65 8.13 7.51 -4.55
CA GLY A 65 6.98 6.63 -4.60
C GLY A 65 5.78 7.30 -3.96
N PHE A 66 4.72 6.53 -3.78
CA PHE A 66 3.58 7.00 -3.00
C PHE A 66 2.81 5.85 -2.37
N PHE A 67 2.24 6.13 -1.20
CA PHE A 67 1.21 5.28 -0.65
C PHE A 67 -0.13 5.59 -1.31
N LYS A 68 -0.87 4.54 -1.64
CA LYS A 68 -2.25 4.60 -2.07
C LYS A 68 -3.11 3.84 -1.08
N VAL A 69 -3.97 4.57 -0.38
CA VAL A 69 -4.90 4.02 0.59
C VAL A 69 -6.27 3.96 -0.06
N PHE A 70 -6.82 2.77 -0.25
CA PHE A 70 -8.19 2.58 -0.73
C PHE A 70 -9.12 2.27 0.44
N MET A 71 -10.30 2.89 0.44
CA MET A 71 -11.30 2.71 1.48
C MET A 71 -12.65 2.43 0.85
N SER A 72 -13.42 1.53 1.46
CA SER A 72 -14.76 1.18 0.99
C SER A 72 -15.71 0.85 2.15
N THR A 73 -16.99 1.19 2.00
CA THR A 73 -18.04 0.80 2.96
C THR A 73 -18.46 -0.67 2.83
N VAL A 74 -18.03 -1.35 1.78
CA VAL A 74 -18.26 -2.78 1.55
C VAL A 74 -16.93 -3.52 1.30
N PRO A 75 -16.85 -4.83 1.57
CA PRO A 75 -15.66 -5.60 1.26
C PRO A 75 -15.34 -5.55 -0.23
N ILE A 76 -14.10 -5.19 -0.57
CA ILE A 76 -13.56 -5.23 -1.94
C ILE A 76 -12.30 -6.08 -1.96
N ASP A 77 -12.14 -6.87 -3.01
CA ASP A 77 -10.92 -7.64 -3.26
C ASP A 77 -10.00 -6.84 -4.20
N LEU A 78 -8.89 -6.37 -3.65
CA LEU A 78 -7.82 -5.68 -4.38
C LEU A 78 -6.52 -6.49 -4.42
N SER A 79 -6.57 -7.80 -4.10
CA SER A 79 -5.37 -8.66 -4.09
C SER A 79 -4.66 -8.72 -5.46
N HIS A 80 -5.38 -8.46 -6.55
CA HIS A 80 -4.85 -8.41 -7.92
C HIS A 80 -4.26 -7.05 -8.33
N VAL A 81 -4.30 -6.05 -7.46
CA VAL A 81 -3.64 -4.75 -7.69
C VAL A 81 -2.13 -4.85 -7.46
N GLU A 82 -1.68 -5.77 -6.61
CA GLU A 82 -0.26 -6.04 -6.42
C GLU A 82 0.38 -6.44 -7.75
N GLN A 83 1.37 -5.66 -8.18
CA GLN A 83 2.10 -5.88 -9.42
C GLN A 83 3.59 -5.90 -9.09
N ARG A 84 4.24 -7.04 -9.38
CA ARG A 84 5.71 -7.10 -9.32
C ARG A 84 6.31 -6.26 -10.44
N SER A 85 7.56 -5.85 -10.25
CA SER A 85 8.25 -5.03 -11.24
C SER A 85 8.17 -5.67 -12.63
N PRO A 86 7.80 -4.92 -13.69
CA PRO A 86 7.81 -5.44 -15.06
C PRO A 86 9.22 -5.80 -15.56
N PHE A 87 10.26 -5.40 -14.84
CA PHE A 87 11.66 -5.74 -15.13
C PHE A 87 12.07 -7.11 -14.56
N GLU A 88 11.22 -7.75 -13.75
CA GLU A 88 11.40 -9.12 -13.26
C GLU A 88 10.54 -10.10 -14.07
N THR A 89 11.15 -10.81 -15.02
CA THR A 89 10.45 -11.71 -15.96
C THR A 89 9.93 -12.99 -15.30
N LYS A 90 8.74 -12.95 -14.67
CA LYS A 90 7.83 -14.11 -14.49
C LYS A 90 6.35 -13.67 -14.48
N CYS A 91 5.66 -13.86 -15.61
CA CYS A 91 4.23 -13.57 -15.76
C CYS A 91 3.31 -14.58 -15.04
N PRO A 92 2.22 -14.13 -14.39
CA PRO A 92 1.01 -14.94 -14.21
C PRO A 92 -0.12 -14.45 -15.13
N ARG A 93 -0.80 -15.38 -15.79
CA ARG A 93 -1.92 -15.15 -16.72
C ARG A 93 -3.29 -15.23 -16.00
N GLY A 94 -4.16 -14.25 -16.28
CA GLY A 94 -5.59 -14.37 -16.56
C GLY A 94 -6.56 -15.04 -15.56
N ILE A 95 -7.33 -14.25 -14.82
CA ILE A 95 -8.66 -14.61 -14.29
C ILE A 95 -9.60 -13.40 -14.41
N HIS A 96 -10.85 -13.63 -14.83
CA HIS A 96 -11.90 -12.61 -14.90
C HIS A 96 -12.98 -12.92 -13.85
N LEU A 97 -13.10 -12.09 -12.82
CA LEU A 97 -14.14 -12.21 -11.79
C LEU A 97 -15.31 -11.28 -12.11
N LYS A 98 -16.54 -11.81 -12.05
CA LYS A 98 -17.78 -11.03 -12.17
C LYS A 98 -17.93 -10.11 -10.96
N LYS A 99 -17.99 -8.79 -11.19
CA LYS A 99 -18.36 -7.81 -10.16
C LYS A 99 -19.89 -7.77 -9.98
N VAL A 100 -20.34 -8.03 -8.76
CA VAL A 100 -21.64 -7.54 -8.26
C VAL A 100 -21.31 -6.40 -7.31
N THR A 101 -21.66 -5.17 -7.67
CA THR A 101 -21.54 -4.02 -6.76
C THR A 101 -22.89 -3.82 -6.07
N PRO A 102 -22.98 -3.95 -4.73
CA PRO A 102 -24.21 -3.68 -4.01
C PRO A 102 -24.62 -2.20 -4.17
N LEU A 103 -25.93 -1.93 -4.29
CA LEU A 103 -26.46 -0.56 -4.23
C LEU A 103 -26.08 0.07 -2.87
N GLY A 104 -25.47 1.26 -2.88
CA GLY A 104 -25.06 1.98 -1.66
C GLY A 104 -23.61 1.77 -1.21
N ALA A 105 -22.79 1.08 -2.01
CA ALA A 105 -21.35 0.99 -1.79
C ALA A 105 -20.65 2.33 -2.15
N PHE A 106 -19.97 2.93 -1.18
CA PHE A 106 -19.09 4.09 -1.39
C PHE A 106 -17.64 3.65 -1.28
N TRP A 107 -16.77 4.27 -2.08
CA TRP A 107 -15.33 4.07 -2.02
C TRP A 107 -14.62 5.41 -2.22
N ASP A 108 -13.41 5.51 -1.69
CA ASP A 108 -12.52 6.65 -1.87
C ASP A 108 -11.06 6.21 -1.80
N ALA A 109 -10.14 7.07 -2.23
CA ALA A 109 -8.71 6.80 -2.17
C ALA A 109 -7.86 8.03 -1.84
N ILE A 110 -6.95 7.86 -0.88
CA ILE A 110 -5.97 8.88 -0.48
C ILE A 110 -4.60 8.53 -1.08
N THR A 111 -3.89 9.55 -1.55
CA THR A 111 -2.53 9.41 -2.10
C THR A 111 -1.56 10.20 -1.24
N ILE A 112 -0.49 9.57 -0.77
CA ILE A 112 0.55 10.21 0.05
C ILE A 112 1.89 10.04 -0.67
N PRO A 113 2.43 11.10 -1.29
CA PRO A 113 3.72 11.02 -1.97
C PRO A 113 4.86 10.88 -0.96
N VAL A 114 5.86 10.09 -1.34
CA VAL A 114 7.09 9.87 -0.58
C VAL A 114 8.27 10.23 -1.47
N VAL A 115 9.13 11.12 -0.97
CA VAL A 115 10.39 11.47 -1.63
C VAL A 115 11.51 11.16 -0.65
N GLN A 116 12.24 10.08 -0.90
CA GLN A 116 13.43 9.72 -0.14
C GLN A 116 14.66 10.32 -0.82
N ARG A 117 15.53 10.93 -0.04
CA ARG A 117 16.79 11.53 -0.52
C ARG A 117 17.96 10.95 0.22
N ARG A 118 19.10 10.80 -0.46
CA ARG A 118 20.36 10.48 0.19
C ARG A 118 20.71 11.63 1.15
N PRO A 119 21.08 11.34 2.41
CA PRO A 119 21.57 12.36 3.31
C PRO A 119 22.80 13.04 2.70
N ASP A 120 22.86 14.36 2.78
CA ASP A 120 24.07 15.08 2.43
C ASP A 120 25.16 14.71 3.46
N PRO A 121 26.36 14.27 3.03
CA PRO A 121 27.47 13.96 3.93
C PRO A 121 27.81 15.10 4.91
N THR A 122 27.52 16.35 4.55
CA THR A 122 27.76 17.52 5.40
C THR A 122 26.78 17.65 6.57
N HIS A 123 25.56 17.12 6.46
CA HIS A 123 24.54 17.20 7.52
C HIS A 123 24.70 16.13 8.62
N VAL A 124 25.31 14.98 8.30
CA VAL A 124 25.51 13.86 9.26
C VAL A 124 26.56 14.20 10.33
N LEU A 125 27.51 15.08 10.00
CA LEU A 125 28.56 15.52 10.93
C LEU A 125 28.06 16.52 11.99
N ALA A 126 26.91 17.16 11.78
CA ALA A 126 26.35 18.17 12.69
C ALA A 126 25.52 17.57 13.85
N GLU A 127 25.03 16.33 13.73
CA GLU A 127 24.26 15.64 14.78
C GLU A 127 25.13 14.71 15.65
N SER A 128 26.44 14.67 15.39
CA SER A 128 27.41 13.84 16.14
C SER A 128 28.30 14.64 17.11
N ALA A 129 27.97 15.90 17.37
CA ALA A 129 28.75 16.82 18.21
C ALA A 129 27.94 17.35 19.41
#